data_AF-A0AAV0Y8I2-F1
#
_entry.id   AF-A0AAV0Y8I2-F1
#
_cell.length_a   1.000
_cell.length_b   1.000
_cell.length_c   1.000
_cell.angle_alpha   90.00
_cell.angle_beta   90.00
_cell.angle_gamma   90.00
#
_symmetry.space_group_name_H-M   'P 1'
#
loop_
_entity.id
_entity.type
_entity.pdbx_description
1 polymer ?
#
loop_
_entity_poly.entity_id
_entity_poly.type
_entity_poly.pdbx_seq_one_letter_code
_entity_poly.pdbx_strand_id
1 'polypeptide(L)'
;MDFIQAMKLVKATRQFLNDMRIDDNLSNIFSDSESFCTSLDLEEKNMPIKRTSIKKKMSGERANDERLLSSKDRYISEVYNMTLDKTLMKLDDRYNNAENVFNEISLFSAEHLLLKSATTPSSFNYICKWLSSTNIDQDSLSTEYNLFSNNFKNFMKTCPEISVNIDNNTTIDEFSHENNSSDNDSLRSNDEDTNALKLLDIFKTLSNTGMSAAFPNLYLAYKGICTLPPTSASAERCFSKLKLIKTNLRSTMSESRLDHLMLISCNSDIDIQIDEAINMYGSRSKLLQSVLLFS
;
A
#
# COMPACT_ATOMS: atom_id res chain seq x y z
N MET A 1 -7.33 -2.61 -5.85
CA MET A 1 -6.12 -1.82 -5.55
C MET A 1 -4.91 -2.52 -6.15
N ASP A 2 -4.26 -1.89 -7.11
CA ASP A 2 -2.99 -2.34 -7.69
C ASP A 2 -1.81 -1.74 -6.88
N PHE A 3 -0.63 -2.34 -6.95
CA PHE A 3 0.59 -1.81 -6.31
C PHE A 3 0.91 -0.40 -6.79
N ILE A 4 0.75 -0.13 -8.09
CA ILE A 4 1.01 1.19 -8.66
C ILE A 4 0.07 2.24 -8.04
N GLN A 5 -1.22 1.89 -7.95
CA GLN A 5 -2.24 2.74 -7.34
C GLN A 5 -1.96 2.98 -5.85
N ALA A 6 -1.54 1.93 -5.12
CA ALA A 6 -1.17 2.05 -3.71
C ALA A 6 0.00 3.03 -3.52
N MET A 7 1.04 2.98 -4.37
CA MET A 7 2.16 3.92 -4.27
C MET A 7 1.78 5.34 -4.66
N LYS A 8 0.90 5.53 -5.67
CA LYS A 8 0.33 6.85 -6.01
C LYS A 8 -0.37 7.46 -4.79
N LEU A 9 -1.15 6.67 -4.03
CA LEU A 9 -1.77 7.12 -2.78
C LEU A 9 -0.74 7.45 -1.68
N VAL A 10 0.33 6.68 -1.53
CA VAL A 10 1.41 7.00 -0.57
C VAL A 10 2.07 8.34 -0.92
N LYS A 11 2.28 8.63 -2.21
CA LYS A 11 2.81 9.92 -2.65
C LYS A 11 1.81 11.06 -2.40
N ALA A 12 0.54 10.86 -2.73
CA ALA A 12 -0.51 11.85 -2.49
C ALA A 12 -0.68 12.17 -1.00
N THR A 13 -0.70 11.15 -0.14
CA THR A 13 -0.79 11.32 1.32
C THR A 13 0.43 12.03 1.89
N ARG A 14 1.64 11.74 1.38
CA ARG A 14 2.85 12.49 1.74
C ARG A 14 2.73 13.97 1.36
N GLN A 15 2.24 14.27 0.17
CA GLN A 15 2.04 15.65 -0.29
C GLN A 15 1.02 16.36 0.60
N PHE A 16 -0.12 15.73 0.85
CA PHE A 16 -1.15 16.23 1.77
C PHE A 16 -0.61 16.53 3.18
N LEU A 17 0.21 15.64 3.76
CA LEU A 17 0.82 15.87 5.07
C LEU A 17 1.84 17.03 5.06
N ASN A 18 2.52 17.27 3.94
CA ASN A 18 3.38 18.44 3.79
C ASN A 18 2.57 19.73 3.61
N ASP A 19 1.46 19.67 2.87
CA ASP A 19 0.55 20.82 2.69
C ASP A 19 -0.13 21.20 4.00
N MET A 20 -0.39 20.23 4.88
CA MET A 20 -0.88 20.43 6.25
C MET A 20 0.11 21.18 7.16
N ARG A 21 1.36 21.34 6.73
CA ARG A 21 2.36 22.16 7.42
C ARG A 21 2.18 23.66 7.14
N ILE A 22 1.46 24.03 6.08
CA ILE A 22 1.20 25.42 5.69
C ILE A 22 0.21 26.04 6.70
N ASP A 23 0.52 27.23 7.19
CA ASP A 23 -0.24 27.91 8.25
C ASP A 23 -1.73 28.13 7.91
N ASP A 24 -2.06 28.28 6.62
CA ASP A 24 -3.43 28.46 6.14
C ASP A 24 -4.31 27.23 6.43
N ASN A 25 -3.81 26.02 6.13
CA ASN A 25 -4.54 24.77 6.38
C ASN A 25 -4.69 24.50 7.88
N LEU A 26 -3.68 24.87 8.66
CA LEU A 26 -3.74 24.79 10.10
C LEU A 26 -4.84 25.70 10.66
N SER A 27 -4.99 26.90 10.11
CA SER A 27 -6.06 27.82 10.51
C SER A 27 -7.45 27.25 10.22
N ASN A 28 -7.61 26.57 9.08
CA ASN A 28 -8.85 25.88 8.70
C ASN A 28 -9.19 24.77 9.70
N ILE A 29 -8.24 23.90 10.08
CA ILE A 29 -8.48 22.84 11.08
C ILE A 29 -9.02 23.40 12.39
N PHE A 30 -8.47 24.52 12.87
CA PHE A 30 -8.96 25.16 14.09
C PHE A 30 -10.37 25.73 13.90
N SER A 31 -10.65 26.39 12.76
CA SER A 31 -11.98 26.90 12.42
C SER A 31 -13.01 25.78 12.32
N ASP A 32 -12.66 24.66 11.69
CA ASP A 32 -13.52 23.48 11.55
C ASP A 32 -13.79 22.83 12.91
N SER A 33 -12.78 22.77 13.77
CA SER A 33 -12.94 22.27 15.14
C SER A 33 -13.85 23.18 15.97
N GLU A 34 -13.72 24.50 15.83
CA GLU A 34 -14.59 25.47 16.50
C GLU A 34 -16.04 25.38 15.99
N SER A 35 -16.25 25.25 14.68
CA SER A 35 -17.57 25.06 14.09
C SER A 35 -18.22 23.73 14.53
N PHE A 36 -17.44 22.66 14.61
CA PHE A 36 -17.89 21.38 15.14
C PHE A 36 -18.32 21.48 16.61
N CYS A 37 -17.51 22.11 17.47
CA CYS A 37 -17.83 22.31 18.89
C CYS A 37 -19.08 23.17 19.10
N THR A 38 -19.30 24.17 18.25
CA THR A 38 -20.52 24.99 18.28
C THR A 38 -21.76 24.23 17.80
N SER A 39 -21.62 23.34 16.81
CA SER A 39 -22.73 22.50 16.34
C SER A 39 -23.23 21.50 17.39
N LEU A 40 -22.32 21.00 18.24
CA LEU A 40 -22.61 20.04 19.31
C LEU A 40 -22.86 20.67 20.69
N ASP A 41 -22.85 21.99 20.77
CA ASP A 41 -23.02 22.80 21.99
C ASP A 41 -22.12 22.33 23.17
N LEU A 42 -20.83 22.13 22.89
CA LEU A 42 -19.87 21.69 23.91
C LEU A 42 -19.47 22.86 24.83
N GLU A 43 -19.37 22.59 26.14
CA GLU A 43 -18.97 23.60 27.15
C GLU A 43 -17.51 24.04 26.99
N GLU A 44 -16.61 23.15 26.60
CA GLU A 44 -15.18 23.42 26.43
C GLU A 44 -14.84 23.71 24.96
N LYS A 45 -14.92 24.98 24.56
CA LYS A 45 -14.62 25.43 23.17
C LYS A 45 -13.17 25.88 22.98
N ASN A 46 -12.48 26.25 24.06
CA ASN A 46 -11.16 26.89 24.00
C ASN A 46 -10.07 26.05 24.67
N MET A 47 -8.84 26.17 24.15
CA MET A 47 -7.67 25.52 24.73
C MET A 47 -7.34 26.07 26.13
N PRO A 48 -6.93 25.22 27.09
CA PRO A 48 -6.68 25.63 28.47
C PRO A 48 -5.44 26.51 28.56
N ILE A 49 -5.61 27.72 29.11
CA ILE A 49 -4.51 28.68 29.30
C ILE A 49 -3.63 28.23 30.48
N LYS A 50 -2.42 27.76 30.18
CA LYS A 50 -1.43 27.42 31.21
C LYS A 50 -0.60 28.65 31.60
N ARG A 51 -0.63 29.04 32.87
CA ARG A 51 0.23 30.09 33.42
C ARG A 51 1.70 29.67 33.29
N THR A 52 2.51 30.50 32.63
CA THR A 52 3.96 30.30 32.54
C THR A 52 4.65 31.01 33.71
N SER A 53 5.61 30.34 34.36
CA SER A 53 6.44 30.97 35.39
C SER A 53 7.50 31.84 34.73
N ILE A 54 7.57 33.11 35.12
CA ILE A 54 8.55 34.09 34.61
C ILE A 54 9.65 34.25 35.67
N LYS A 55 10.91 34.10 35.25
CA LYS A 55 12.07 34.40 36.12
C LYS A 55 12.39 35.89 36.02
N LYS A 56 12.81 36.50 37.14
CA LYS A 56 13.28 37.88 37.15
C LYS A 56 14.59 37.98 36.36
N LYS A 57 14.68 38.98 35.49
CA LYS A 57 15.89 39.33 34.73
C LYS A 57 16.93 39.92 35.67
N MET A 58 18.16 39.44 35.62
CA MET A 58 19.26 39.92 36.46
C MET A 58 20.02 41.07 35.79
N SER A 59 20.70 41.88 36.59
CA SER A 59 21.49 43.01 36.07
C SER A 59 22.58 42.53 35.11
N GLY A 60 22.63 43.09 33.90
CA GLY A 60 23.60 42.73 32.86
C GLY A 60 23.10 41.70 31.83
N GLU A 61 21.97 41.04 32.06
CA GLU A 61 21.36 40.16 31.06
C GLU A 61 20.75 40.98 29.93
N ARG A 62 21.06 40.63 28.66
CA ARG A 62 20.55 41.38 27.49
C ARG A 62 19.27 40.76 26.92
N ALA A 63 19.15 39.43 26.88
CA ALA A 63 17.99 38.71 26.33
C ALA A 63 17.32 37.84 27.40
N ASN A 64 15.99 37.69 27.29
CA ASN A 64 15.23 36.63 27.95
C ASN A 64 14.84 35.63 26.87
N ASP A 65 14.81 34.32 27.17
CA ASP A 65 14.22 33.34 26.26
C ASP A 65 12.74 33.65 26.04
N GLU A 66 12.33 33.82 24.78
CA GLU A 66 10.92 33.94 24.41
C GLU A 66 10.23 32.58 24.60
N ARG A 67 9.29 32.52 25.55
CA ARG A 67 8.45 31.33 25.76
C ARG A 67 7.18 31.51 24.96
N LEU A 68 6.70 30.44 24.32
CA LEU A 68 5.38 30.42 23.69
C LEU A 68 4.30 30.75 24.74
N LEU A 69 3.65 31.90 24.57
CA LEU A 69 2.65 32.41 25.52
C LEU A 69 1.25 31.88 25.20
N SER A 70 0.96 31.66 23.92
CA SER A 70 -0.32 31.14 23.47
C SER A 70 -0.38 29.63 23.66
N SER A 71 -1.50 29.15 24.21
CA SER A 71 -1.77 27.71 24.30
C SER A 71 -1.96 27.08 22.92
N LYS A 72 -2.39 27.87 21.94
CA LYS A 72 -2.50 27.47 20.53
C LYS A 72 -1.12 27.26 19.92
N ASP A 73 -0.23 28.24 19.98
CA ASP A 73 1.13 28.14 19.43
C ASP A 73 1.93 27.01 20.05
N ARG A 74 1.75 26.80 21.37
CA ARG A 74 2.35 25.68 22.08
C ARG A 74 1.84 24.33 21.60
N TYR A 75 0.54 24.18 21.36
CA TYR A 75 -0.02 22.94 20.80
C TYR A 75 0.51 22.69 19.38
N ILE A 76 0.61 23.75 18.57
CA ILE A 76 1.14 23.66 17.20
C ILE A 76 2.58 23.14 17.23
N SER A 77 3.45 23.71 18.06
CA SER A 77 4.85 23.33 18.11
C SER A 77 5.11 22.00 18.82
N GLU A 78 4.47 21.76 19.98
CA GLU A 78 4.78 20.61 20.85
C GLU A 78 4.02 19.34 20.44
N VAL A 79 2.83 19.49 19.85
CA VAL A 79 1.97 18.34 19.51
C VAL A 79 1.83 18.22 18.01
N TYR A 80 1.19 19.18 17.34
CA TYR A 80 0.81 19.07 15.93
C TYR A 80 2.01 18.81 15.01
N ASN A 81 2.98 19.73 15.00
CA ASN A 81 4.18 19.60 14.16
C ASN A 81 4.98 18.35 14.53
N MET A 82 5.13 18.05 15.82
CA MET A 82 5.82 16.84 16.27
C MET A 82 5.11 15.56 15.79
N THR A 83 3.78 15.52 15.81
CA THR A 83 3.02 14.37 15.30
C THR A 83 3.14 14.24 13.79
N LEU A 84 3.02 15.35 13.05
CA LEU A 84 3.21 15.37 11.60
C LEU A 84 4.61 14.89 11.21
N ASP A 85 5.65 15.45 11.81
CA ASP A 85 7.05 15.08 11.55
C ASP A 85 7.28 13.59 11.83
N LYS A 86 6.75 13.07 12.94
CA LYS A 86 6.83 11.63 13.25
C LYS A 86 6.10 10.78 12.22
N THR A 87 4.91 11.20 11.77
CA THR A 87 4.16 10.45 10.75
C THR A 87 4.87 10.45 9.41
N LEU A 88 5.41 11.60 8.97
CA LEU A 88 6.19 11.74 7.74
C LEU A 88 7.48 10.91 7.81
N MET A 89 8.22 11.00 8.91
CA MET A 89 9.44 10.20 9.11
C MET A 89 9.14 8.71 9.06
N LYS A 90 8.03 8.24 9.66
CA LYS A 90 7.65 6.83 9.61
C LYS A 90 7.20 6.38 8.22
N LEU A 91 6.57 7.26 7.46
CA LEU A 91 6.23 7.01 6.06
C LEU A 91 7.51 6.89 5.22
N ASP A 92 8.47 7.78 5.41
CA ASP A 92 9.78 7.74 4.74
C ASP A 92 10.60 6.50 5.11
N ASP A 93 10.75 6.20 6.40
CA ASP A 93 11.42 4.99 6.90
C ASP A 93 10.87 3.73 6.22
N ARG A 94 9.55 3.68 6.02
CA ARG A 94 8.86 2.51 5.47
C ARG A 94 8.97 2.40 3.95
N TYR A 95 8.94 3.51 3.21
CA TYR A 95 8.77 3.50 1.76
C TYR A 95 9.97 4.03 0.95
N ASN A 96 11.01 4.58 1.57
CA ASN A 96 12.17 5.13 0.86
C ASN A 96 12.83 4.14 -0.13
N ASN A 97 12.96 2.87 0.23
CA ASN A 97 13.57 1.86 -0.64
C ASN A 97 12.61 1.33 -1.72
N ALA A 98 11.30 1.54 -1.55
CA ALA A 98 10.29 1.03 -2.47
C ALA A 98 10.16 1.90 -3.73
N GLU A 99 10.63 3.14 -3.71
CA GLU A 99 10.51 4.07 -4.83
C GLU A 99 11.30 3.60 -6.06
N ASN A 100 12.50 3.06 -5.87
CA ASN A 100 13.31 2.52 -6.96
C ASN A 100 12.63 1.33 -7.65
N VAL A 101 12.10 0.39 -6.85
CA VAL A 101 11.34 -0.77 -7.34
C VAL A 101 10.05 -0.31 -8.01
N PHE A 102 9.35 0.68 -7.45
CA PHE A 102 8.15 1.25 -8.03
C PHE A 102 8.41 1.90 -9.39
N ASN A 103 9.49 2.67 -9.53
CA ASN A 103 9.83 3.31 -10.80
C ASN A 103 10.06 2.25 -11.89
N GLU A 104 10.73 1.14 -11.57
CA GLU A 104 10.87 0.02 -12.51
C GLU A 104 9.55 -0.70 -12.78
N ILE A 105 8.70 -0.92 -11.76
CA ILE A 105 7.36 -1.54 -11.93
C ILE A 105 6.44 -0.66 -12.79
N SER A 106 6.53 0.67 -12.65
CA SER A 106 5.74 1.64 -13.42
C SER A 106 5.95 1.48 -14.93
N LEU A 107 7.14 1.03 -15.35
CA LEU A 107 7.44 0.77 -16.76
C LEU A 107 6.59 -0.36 -17.36
N PHE A 108 6.16 -1.32 -16.54
CA PHE A 108 5.27 -2.40 -16.96
C PHE A 108 3.81 -1.94 -17.09
N SER A 109 3.48 -0.71 -16.69
CA SER A 109 2.14 -0.13 -16.87
C SER A 109 1.82 0.09 -18.35
N ALA A 110 0.56 -0.11 -18.71
CA ALA A 110 0.06 0.19 -20.07
C ALA A 110 0.31 1.65 -20.46
N GLU A 111 0.23 2.59 -19.50
CA GLU A 111 0.49 4.02 -19.74
C GLU A 111 1.90 4.25 -20.31
N HIS A 112 2.93 3.67 -19.68
CA HIS A 112 4.32 3.81 -20.12
C HIS A 112 4.59 3.06 -21.43
N LEU A 113 4.00 1.88 -21.61
CA LEU A 113 4.14 1.10 -22.84
C LEU A 113 3.49 1.77 -24.06
N LEU A 114 2.44 2.57 -23.85
CA LEU A 114 1.75 3.30 -24.93
C LEU A 114 2.43 4.63 -25.27
N LEU A 115 2.95 5.36 -24.27
CA LEU A 115 3.52 6.70 -24.45
C LEU A 115 4.91 6.71 -25.12
N LYS A 116 5.58 5.55 -25.30
CA LYS A 116 6.96 5.48 -25.81
C LYS A 116 7.88 6.51 -25.13
N SER A 117 7.83 6.64 -23.80
CA SER A 117 8.73 7.56 -23.10
C SER A 117 10.19 7.14 -23.35
N ALA A 118 11.02 8.09 -23.76
CA ALA A 118 12.37 7.91 -24.31
C ALA A 118 13.42 7.26 -23.39
N THR A 119 13.05 6.82 -22.19
CA THR A 119 13.93 6.21 -21.20
C THR A 119 13.55 4.76 -20.98
N THR A 120 14.14 3.87 -21.77
CA THR A 120 14.30 2.47 -21.38
C THR A 120 15.22 2.44 -20.16
N PRO A 121 14.87 1.75 -19.06
CA PRO A 121 15.80 1.61 -17.93
C PRO A 121 17.07 0.92 -18.43
N SER A 122 18.23 1.45 -18.07
CA SER A 122 19.52 0.90 -18.47
C SER A 122 19.80 -0.47 -17.85
N SER A 123 19.04 -0.86 -16.82
CA SER A 123 19.13 -2.18 -16.17
C SER A 123 17.98 -2.34 -15.17
N PHE A 124 17.22 -3.44 -15.25
CA PHE A 124 16.18 -3.83 -14.27
C PHE A 124 16.80 -4.37 -12.97
N ASN A 125 17.71 -3.60 -12.37
CA ASN A 125 18.52 -4.07 -11.26
C ASN A 125 17.67 -4.27 -9.99
N TYR A 126 16.73 -3.36 -9.72
CA TYR A 126 15.94 -3.43 -8.49
C TYR A 126 14.91 -4.57 -8.53
N ILE A 127 14.24 -4.78 -9.66
CA ILE A 127 13.32 -5.91 -9.86
C ILE A 127 14.08 -7.24 -9.86
N CYS A 128 15.23 -7.36 -10.52
CA CYS A 128 16.02 -8.60 -10.50
C CYS A 128 16.56 -8.92 -9.09
N LYS A 129 17.00 -7.90 -8.34
CA LYS A 129 17.41 -8.04 -6.93
C LYS A 129 16.22 -8.40 -6.05
N TRP A 130 15.04 -7.86 -6.31
CA TRP A 130 13.85 -8.17 -5.54
C TRP A 130 13.35 -9.60 -5.83
N LEU A 131 13.39 -10.02 -7.09
CA LEU A 131 12.99 -11.35 -7.57
C LEU A 131 14.16 -12.35 -7.62
N SER A 132 15.20 -12.19 -6.81
CA SER A 132 16.41 -13.03 -6.87
C SER A 132 16.14 -14.53 -6.75
N SER A 133 15.00 -14.94 -6.17
CA SER A 133 14.57 -16.35 -6.10
C SER A 133 14.13 -16.94 -7.45
N THR A 134 13.87 -16.12 -8.46
CA THR A 134 13.26 -16.55 -9.75
C THR A 134 14.25 -16.72 -10.89
N ASN A 135 15.57 -16.58 -10.63
CA ASN A 135 16.64 -16.74 -11.62
C ASN A 135 16.42 -15.92 -12.91
N ILE A 136 15.91 -14.70 -12.78
CA ILE A 136 15.71 -13.77 -13.89
C ILE A 136 17.07 -13.17 -14.27
N ASP A 137 17.42 -13.28 -15.55
CA ASP A 137 18.59 -12.62 -16.10
C ASP A 137 18.27 -11.16 -16.47
N GLN A 138 19.12 -10.23 -16.02
CA GLN A 138 18.89 -8.79 -16.18
C GLN A 138 18.94 -8.36 -17.65
N ASP A 139 19.91 -8.88 -18.40
CA ASP A 139 20.12 -8.50 -19.79
C ASP A 139 19.02 -9.09 -20.67
N SER A 140 18.67 -10.35 -20.43
CA SER A 140 17.53 -11.01 -21.08
C SER A 140 16.22 -10.27 -20.81
N LEU A 141 15.93 -9.87 -19.55
CA LEU A 141 14.72 -9.10 -19.24
C LEU A 141 14.68 -7.76 -19.98
N SER A 142 15.82 -7.07 -20.09
CA SER A 142 15.89 -5.79 -20.81
C SER A 142 15.58 -5.93 -22.31
N THR A 143 16.10 -6.98 -22.95
CA THR A 143 15.86 -7.25 -24.37
C THR A 143 14.42 -7.69 -24.62
N GLU A 144 13.88 -8.59 -23.79
CA GLU A 144 12.49 -9.04 -23.85
C GLU A 144 11.51 -7.86 -23.67
N TYR A 145 11.76 -7.00 -22.68
CA TYR A 145 10.96 -5.81 -22.44
C TYR A 145 10.97 -4.85 -23.63
N ASN A 146 12.14 -4.58 -24.21
CA ASN A 146 12.25 -3.69 -25.38
C ASN A 146 11.52 -4.25 -26.61
N LEU A 147 11.62 -5.57 -26.84
CA LEU A 147 10.89 -6.24 -27.91
C LEU A 147 9.37 -6.20 -27.69
N PHE A 148 8.94 -6.41 -26.45
CA PHE A 148 7.54 -6.36 -26.05
C PHE A 148 6.97 -4.94 -26.18
N SER A 149 7.67 -3.93 -25.64
CA SER A 149 7.26 -2.52 -25.71
C SER A 149 7.10 -2.02 -27.14
N ASN A 150 8.05 -2.35 -28.02
CA ASN A 150 7.98 -1.97 -29.43
C ASN A 150 6.79 -2.59 -30.18
N ASN A 151 6.35 -3.78 -29.76
CA ASN A 151 5.26 -4.52 -30.39
C ASN A 151 3.95 -4.52 -29.56
N PHE A 152 3.91 -3.78 -28.45
CA PHE A 152 2.82 -3.84 -27.48
C PHE A 152 1.46 -3.53 -28.11
N LYS A 153 1.40 -2.49 -28.95
CA LYS A 153 0.18 -2.10 -29.68
C LYS A 153 -0.32 -3.22 -30.60
N ASN A 154 0.58 -3.99 -31.20
CA ASN A 154 0.20 -5.11 -32.06
C ASN A 154 -0.29 -6.30 -31.24
N PHE A 155 0.37 -6.61 -30.13
CA PHE A 155 -0.04 -7.70 -29.23
C PHE A 155 -1.41 -7.44 -28.59
N MET A 156 -1.66 -6.21 -28.16
CA MET A 156 -2.93 -5.86 -27.54
C MET A 156 -4.10 -5.81 -28.55
N LYS A 157 -3.84 -5.52 -29.83
CA LYS A 157 -4.84 -5.62 -30.90
C LYS A 157 -5.29 -7.05 -31.21
N THR A 158 -4.42 -8.04 -31.01
CA THR A 158 -4.74 -9.46 -31.25
C THR A 158 -5.73 -10.02 -30.22
N CYS A 159 -6.02 -9.29 -29.13
CA CYS A 159 -6.96 -9.68 -28.09
C CYS A 159 -8.26 -8.86 -28.18
N PRO A 160 -9.42 -9.47 -28.52
CA PRO A 160 -10.68 -8.75 -28.70
C PRO A 160 -11.21 -8.04 -27.44
N GLU A 161 -10.95 -8.56 -26.24
CA GLU A 161 -11.46 -8.01 -24.98
C GLU A 161 -10.85 -6.65 -24.57
N ILE A 162 -9.74 -6.23 -25.19
CA ILE A 162 -8.98 -5.01 -24.80
C ILE A 162 -9.01 -3.91 -25.87
N SER A 163 -9.46 -4.24 -27.09
CA SER A 163 -9.49 -3.31 -28.23
C SER A 163 -10.26 -2.00 -27.96
N VAL A 164 -11.25 -2.02 -27.06
CA VAL A 164 -12.11 -0.87 -26.75
C VAL A 164 -11.38 0.24 -25.97
N ASN A 165 -10.29 -0.06 -25.25
CA ASN A 165 -9.61 0.91 -24.37
C ASN A 165 -8.35 1.56 -24.94
N ILE A 166 -7.84 1.09 -26.09
CA ILE A 166 -6.60 1.64 -26.67
C ILE A 166 -6.88 2.90 -27.47
N ASP A 167 -8.07 3.01 -28.08
CA ASP A 167 -8.41 4.10 -28.99
C ASP A 167 -8.90 5.37 -28.26
N ASN A 168 -9.22 5.31 -26.96
CA ASN A 168 -9.82 6.42 -26.21
C ASN A 168 -8.83 7.27 -25.37
N ASN A 169 -7.54 6.90 -25.27
CA ASN A 169 -6.57 7.60 -24.40
C ASN A 169 -5.56 8.50 -25.15
N THR A 170 -6.01 9.21 -26.20
CA THR A 170 -5.30 10.40 -26.73
C THR A 170 -5.99 11.68 -26.28
N THR A 171 -5.99 11.94 -24.98
CA THR A 171 -5.99 13.31 -24.44
C THR A 171 -5.28 13.26 -23.09
N ILE A 172 -4.04 13.72 -23.11
CA ILE A 172 -3.26 14.03 -21.92
C ILE A 172 -3.78 15.40 -21.49
N ASP A 173 -4.58 15.47 -20.43
CA ASP A 173 -4.66 16.73 -19.68
C ASP A 173 -3.42 16.77 -18.78
N GLU A 174 -2.45 17.55 -19.26
CA GLU A 174 -1.37 18.09 -18.45
C GLU A 174 -1.97 18.76 -17.21
N PHE A 175 -1.26 18.57 -16.09
CA PHE A 175 -1.39 19.33 -14.86
C PHE A 175 -1.86 20.78 -15.11
N SER A 176 -3.15 21.04 -14.86
CA SER A 176 -3.62 22.38 -14.51
C SER A 176 -3.91 22.37 -13.01
N HIS A 177 -3.14 23.18 -12.30
CA HIS A 177 -3.47 23.62 -10.95
C HIS A 177 -4.80 24.37 -11.02
N GLU A 178 -5.88 23.76 -10.55
CA GLU A 178 -7.04 24.53 -10.08
C GLU A 178 -7.33 24.19 -8.63
N ASN A 179 -7.01 25.19 -7.80
CA ASN A 179 -7.54 25.32 -6.46
C ASN A 179 -9.06 25.45 -6.56
N ASN A 180 -9.80 24.48 -6.04
CA ASN A 180 -11.16 24.72 -5.60
C ASN A 180 -11.35 24.09 -4.21
N SER A 181 -11.29 24.98 -3.23
CA SER A 181 -11.93 24.83 -1.93
C SER A 181 -13.43 24.56 -2.14
N SER A 182 -13.92 23.44 -1.63
CA SER A 182 -15.29 23.33 -1.11
C SER A 182 -15.40 22.02 -0.36
N ASP A 183 -15.80 22.13 0.90
CA ASP A 183 -16.16 21.05 1.80
C ASP A 183 -17.15 20.07 1.16
N ASN A 184 -16.88 18.78 1.32
CA ASN A 184 -17.92 17.81 1.67
C ASN A 184 -17.32 16.49 2.15
N ASP A 185 -17.51 16.28 3.44
CA ASP A 185 -17.39 15.01 4.14
C ASP A 185 -18.40 14.02 3.53
N SER A 186 -17.92 13.15 2.65
CA SER A 186 -18.63 11.94 2.27
C SER A 186 -17.63 10.90 1.77
N LEU A 187 -17.49 9.83 2.55
CA LEU A 187 -17.08 8.50 2.11
C LEU A 187 -17.95 8.09 0.90
N ARG A 188 -17.57 8.54 -0.29
CA ARG A 188 -18.02 7.97 -1.54
C ARG A 188 -16.85 7.25 -2.19
N SER A 189 -17.03 5.94 -2.28
CA SER A 189 -16.46 5.07 -3.28
C SER A 189 -16.70 5.67 -4.67
N ASN A 190 -15.86 6.61 -5.07
CA ASN A 190 -15.69 6.93 -6.47
C ASN A 190 -14.72 5.88 -7.00
N ASP A 191 -15.26 4.71 -7.31
CA ASP A 191 -14.75 3.87 -8.39
C ASP A 191 -14.89 4.69 -9.68
N GLU A 192 -14.07 5.73 -9.84
CA GLU A 192 -13.74 6.19 -11.16
C GLU A 192 -12.84 5.10 -11.73
N ASP A 193 -13.49 4.16 -12.42
CA ASP A 193 -12.87 3.31 -13.42
C ASP A 193 -12.24 4.24 -14.46
N THR A 194 -11.04 4.74 -14.14
CA THR A 194 -10.05 5.06 -15.15
C THR A 194 -9.98 3.81 -16.03
N ASN A 195 -10.45 3.91 -17.27
CA ASN A 195 -10.40 2.88 -18.32
C ASN A 195 -8.95 2.53 -18.73
N ALA A 196 -7.99 2.66 -17.80
CA ALA A 196 -6.61 2.27 -17.96
C ALA A 196 -6.50 0.75 -17.79
N LEU A 197 -5.80 0.10 -18.72
CA LEU A 197 -5.46 -1.33 -18.61
C LEU A 197 -4.72 -1.59 -17.29
N LYS A 198 -5.23 -2.50 -16.46
CA LYS A 198 -4.55 -2.90 -15.23
C LYS A 198 -3.43 -3.88 -15.55
N LEU A 199 -2.43 -3.95 -14.67
CA LEU A 199 -1.30 -4.86 -14.85
C LEU A 199 -1.73 -6.34 -14.95
N LEU A 200 -2.80 -6.68 -14.22
CA LEU A 200 -3.43 -8.00 -14.25
C LEU A 200 -4.02 -8.34 -15.63
N ASP A 201 -4.53 -7.35 -16.35
CA ASP A 201 -5.11 -7.56 -17.68
C ASP A 201 -4.00 -7.85 -18.70
N ILE A 202 -2.85 -7.18 -18.58
CA ILE A 202 -1.64 -7.46 -19.36
C ILE A 202 -1.12 -8.88 -19.06
N PHE A 203 -1.13 -9.29 -17.79
CA PHE A 203 -0.72 -10.64 -17.42
C PHE A 203 -1.66 -11.72 -17.96
N LYS A 204 -2.98 -11.48 -17.94
CA LYS A 204 -3.97 -12.37 -18.55
C LYS A 204 -3.79 -12.50 -20.06
N THR A 205 -3.48 -11.41 -20.77
CA THR A 205 -3.22 -11.51 -22.22
C THR A 205 -1.94 -12.28 -22.52
N LEU A 206 -0.86 -12.04 -21.77
CA LEU A 206 0.39 -12.78 -21.92
C LEU A 206 0.22 -14.29 -21.72
N SER A 207 -0.63 -14.70 -20.77
CA SER A 207 -0.92 -16.11 -20.51
C SER A 207 -1.84 -16.73 -21.57
N ASN A 208 -2.92 -16.06 -21.95
CA ASN A 208 -3.88 -16.56 -22.94
C ASN A 208 -3.29 -16.68 -24.36
N THR A 209 -2.33 -15.83 -24.72
CA THR A 209 -1.70 -15.81 -26.05
C THR A 209 -0.49 -16.74 -26.17
N GLY A 210 -0.12 -17.47 -25.10
CA GLY A 210 1.03 -18.38 -25.11
C GLY A 210 2.40 -17.67 -25.17
N MET A 211 2.45 -16.36 -24.97
CA MET A 211 3.68 -15.56 -25.00
C MET A 211 4.63 -15.85 -23.83
N SER A 212 4.21 -16.67 -22.86
CA SER A 212 5.07 -17.17 -21.78
C SER A 212 6.31 -17.93 -22.28
N ALA A 213 6.26 -18.54 -23.48
CA ALA A 213 7.41 -19.21 -24.08
C ALA A 213 8.33 -18.24 -24.86
N ALA A 214 7.79 -17.14 -25.36
CA ALA A 214 8.53 -16.14 -26.12
C ALA A 214 9.26 -15.13 -25.21
N PHE A 215 8.67 -14.81 -24.05
CA PHE A 215 9.22 -13.87 -23.08
C PHE A 215 9.17 -14.46 -21.65
N PRO A 216 10.02 -15.46 -21.35
CA PRO A 216 9.99 -16.15 -20.06
C PRO A 216 10.35 -15.24 -18.88
N ASN A 217 11.34 -14.35 -19.03
CA ASN A 217 11.76 -13.45 -17.95
C ASN A 217 10.71 -12.37 -17.70
N LEU A 218 10.15 -11.81 -18.77
CA LEU A 218 9.06 -10.84 -18.70
C LEU A 218 7.83 -11.44 -18.00
N TYR A 219 7.45 -12.68 -18.36
CA TYR A 219 6.34 -13.38 -17.75
C TYR A 219 6.56 -13.62 -16.25
N LEU A 220 7.77 -14.03 -15.84
CA LEU A 220 8.12 -14.19 -14.43
C LEU A 220 8.06 -12.85 -13.67
N ALA A 221 8.53 -11.76 -14.29
CA ALA A 221 8.43 -10.42 -13.71
C ALA A 221 6.96 -10.01 -13.49
N TYR A 222 6.11 -10.10 -14.51
CA TYR A 222 4.67 -9.80 -14.38
C TYR A 222 3.99 -10.69 -13.33
N LYS A 223 4.31 -11.99 -13.30
CA LYS A 223 3.79 -12.92 -12.29
C LYS A 223 4.18 -12.46 -10.88
N GLY A 224 5.45 -12.11 -10.67
CA GLY A 224 5.94 -11.62 -9.39
C GLY A 224 5.22 -10.35 -8.94
N ILE A 225 5.08 -9.36 -9.84
CA ILE A 225 4.40 -8.10 -9.53
C ILE A 225 2.92 -8.33 -9.20
N CYS A 226 2.22 -9.18 -9.97
CA CYS A 226 0.81 -9.48 -9.73
C CYS A 226 0.55 -10.25 -8.41
N THR A 227 1.56 -10.95 -7.88
CA THR A 227 1.46 -11.63 -6.57
C THR A 227 1.76 -10.74 -5.37
N LEU A 228 2.18 -9.49 -5.59
CA LEU A 228 2.52 -8.58 -4.51
C LEU A 228 1.25 -8.12 -3.78
N PRO A 229 1.13 -8.34 -2.45
CA PRO A 229 0.01 -7.78 -1.70
C PRO A 229 0.17 -6.25 -1.60
N PRO A 230 -0.76 -5.45 -2.14
CA PRO A 230 -0.68 -3.99 -2.10
C PRO A 230 -0.99 -3.42 -0.71
N THR A 231 -1.57 -4.25 0.17
CA THR A 231 -2.01 -3.84 1.51
C THR A 231 -1.65 -4.88 2.56
N SER A 232 -1.50 -4.45 3.82
CA SER A 232 -1.33 -5.33 4.98
C SER A 232 -2.62 -6.02 5.42
N ALA A 233 -3.76 -5.76 4.77
CA ALA A 233 -5.06 -6.28 5.18
C ALA A 233 -5.08 -7.82 5.33
N SER A 234 -4.36 -8.54 4.47
CA SER A 234 -4.22 -10.00 4.61
C SER A 234 -3.50 -10.39 5.90
N ALA A 235 -2.38 -9.72 6.20
CA ALA A 235 -1.64 -9.93 7.46
C ALA A 235 -2.48 -9.52 8.69
N GLU A 236 -3.22 -8.41 8.62
CA GLU A 236 -4.11 -7.96 9.70
C GLU A 236 -5.24 -8.95 9.98
N ARG A 237 -5.84 -9.54 8.93
CA ARG A 237 -6.82 -10.64 9.09
C ARG A 237 -6.19 -11.85 9.76
N CYS A 238 -4.97 -12.24 9.36
CA CYS A 238 -4.22 -13.30 10.04
C CYS A 238 -3.98 -12.97 11.51
N PHE A 239 -3.58 -11.74 11.87
CA PHE A 239 -3.41 -11.33 13.27
C PHE A 239 -4.72 -11.32 14.06
N SER A 240 -5.84 -10.98 13.42
CA SER A 240 -7.16 -11.06 14.03
C SER A 240 -7.52 -12.51 14.37
N LYS A 241 -7.27 -13.45 13.44
CA LYS A 241 -7.43 -14.90 13.70
C LYS A 241 -6.46 -15.40 14.78
N LEU A 242 -5.22 -14.93 14.76
CA LEU A 242 -4.22 -15.25 15.78
C LEU A 242 -4.70 -14.86 17.17
N LYS A 243 -5.32 -13.68 17.31
CA LYS A 243 -5.89 -13.20 18.58
C LYS A 243 -7.03 -14.09 19.09
N LEU A 244 -7.79 -14.74 18.19
CA LEU A 244 -8.84 -15.70 18.56
C LEU A 244 -8.25 -17.05 18.98
N ILE A 245 -7.18 -17.50 18.33
CA ILE A 245 -6.54 -18.79 18.61
C ILE A 245 -5.68 -18.72 19.88
N LYS A 246 -4.86 -17.67 20.00
CA LYS A 246 -3.94 -17.42 21.11
C LYS A 246 -4.58 -16.48 22.14
N THR A 247 -5.34 -17.08 23.04
CA THR A 247 -5.97 -16.37 24.18
C THR A 247 -5.12 -16.47 25.44
N ASN A 248 -5.41 -15.64 26.44
CA ASN A 248 -4.71 -15.66 27.74
C ASN A 248 -4.75 -17.04 28.43
N LEU A 249 -5.85 -17.79 28.26
CA LEU A 249 -6.02 -19.15 28.79
C LEU A 249 -5.28 -20.22 27.98
N ARG A 250 -4.82 -19.91 26.76
CA ARG A 250 -4.10 -20.81 25.84
C ARG A 250 -2.67 -20.32 25.58
N SER A 251 -2.04 -19.71 26.57
CA SER A 251 -0.71 -19.11 26.46
C SER A 251 0.45 -20.12 26.39
N THR A 252 0.20 -21.38 26.75
CA THR A 252 1.22 -22.45 26.87
C THR A 252 1.28 -23.43 25.69
N MET A 253 0.64 -23.12 24.55
CA MET A 253 0.68 -24.02 23.40
C MET A 253 2.06 -24.03 22.72
N SER A 254 2.44 -25.17 22.13
CA SER A 254 3.66 -25.26 21.32
C SER A 254 3.53 -24.44 20.03
N GLU A 255 4.65 -23.91 19.54
CA GLU A 255 4.73 -23.16 18.28
C GLU A 255 4.17 -23.99 17.11
N SER A 256 4.57 -25.26 17.01
CA SER A 256 4.04 -26.19 16.02
C SER A 256 2.51 -26.30 16.05
N ARG A 257 1.90 -26.34 17.24
CA ARG A 257 0.44 -26.41 17.35
C ARG A 257 -0.22 -25.11 16.90
N LEU A 258 0.37 -23.97 17.25
CA LEU A 258 -0.11 -22.66 16.85
C LEU A 258 -0.10 -22.52 15.32
N ASP A 259 1.00 -22.89 14.68
CA ASP A 259 1.17 -22.78 13.23
C ASP A 259 0.15 -23.62 12.47
N HIS A 260 -0.07 -24.87 12.87
CA HIS A 260 -1.09 -25.71 12.25
C HIS A 260 -2.51 -25.15 12.44
N LEU A 261 -2.84 -24.63 13.62
CA LEU A 261 -4.15 -24.00 13.87
C LEU A 261 -4.34 -22.71 13.06
N MET A 262 -3.28 -21.92 12.93
CA MET A 262 -3.26 -20.74 12.08
C MET A 262 -3.48 -21.11 10.61
N LEU A 263 -2.79 -22.15 10.12
CA LEU A 263 -2.94 -22.62 8.74
C LEU A 263 -4.37 -23.04 8.43
N ILE A 264 -5.00 -23.81 9.33
CA ILE A 264 -6.41 -24.23 9.20
C ILE A 264 -7.35 -23.03 9.25
N SER A 265 -7.12 -22.08 10.18
CA SER A 265 -8.01 -20.94 10.35
C SER A 265 -7.89 -19.88 9.25
N CYS A 266 -6.74 -19.75 8.60
CA CYS A 266 -6.53 -18.81 7.49
C CYS A 266 -7.05 -19.38 6.17
N ASN A 267 -7.04 -20.70 6.01
CA ASN A 267 -7.49 -21.40 4.80
C ASN A 267 -8.81 -22.13 5.04
N SER A 268 -9.77 -21.47 5.70
CA SER A 268 -11.10 -22.06 5.95
C SER A 268 -11.89 -22.36 4.69
N ASP A 269 -11.51 -21.76 3.57
CA ASP A 269 -12.21 -21.85 2.29
C ASP A 269 -11.78 -23.08 1.49
N ILE A 270 -10.74 -23.79 1.94
CA ILE A 270 -10.29 -25.05 1.34
C ILE A 270 -11.10 -26.18 1.96
N ASP A 271 -11.87 -26.88 1.14
CA ASP A 271 -12.61 -28.05 1.58
C ASP A 271 -11.64 -29.18 1.91
N ILE A 272 -11.75 -29.71 3.13
CA ILE A 272 -10.86 -30.77 3.63
C ILE A 272 -11.60 -32.09 3.47
N GLN A 273 -11.06 -33.00 2.67
CA GLN A 273 -11.57 -34.36 2.59
C GLN A 273 -11.36 -35.08 3.92
N ILE A 274 -12.41 -35.08 4.75
CA ILE A 274 -12.36 -35.59 6.12
C ILE A 274 -11.97 -37.07 6.15
N ASP A 275 -12.48 -37.86 5.21
CA ASP A 275 -12.18 -39.30 5.14
C ASP A 275 -10.71 -39.59 4.86
N GLU A 276 -10.08 -38.82 3.97
CA GLU A 276 -8.64 -38.92 3.71
C GLU A 276 -7.82 -38.52 4.95
N ALA A 277 -8.22 -37.44 5.63
CA ALA A 277 -7.58 -37.01 6.86
C ALA A 277 -7.68 -38.07 7.97
N ILE A 278 -8.84 -38.72 8.11
CA ILE A 278 -9.07 -39.83 9.06
C ILE A 278 -8.18 -41.02 8.70
N ASN A 279 -8.13 -41.41 7.44
CA ASN A 279 -7.32 -42.54 6.98
C ASN A 279 -5.82 -42.29 7.20
N MET A 280 -5.36 -41.06 6.91
CA MET A 280 -3.99 -40.62 7.15
C MET A 280 -3.63 -40.61 8.64
N TYR A 281 -4.56 -40.20 9.51
CA TYR A 281 -4.37 -40.23 10.96
C TYR A 281 -4.37 -41.66 11.51
N GLY A 282 -5.30 -42.50 11.04
CA GLY A 282 -5.42 -43.91 11.38
C GLY A 282 -4.15 -44.71 11.07
N SER A 283 -3.48 -44.37 9.97
CA SER A 283 -2.23 -45.02 9.52
C SER A 283 -1.01 -44.73 10.41
N ARG A 284 -1.09 -43.78 11.36
CA ARG A 284 0.04 -43.44 12.25
C ARG A 284 0.25 -44.43 13.40
N SER A 285 -0.73 -45.27 13.72
CA SER A 285 -0.62 -46.25 14.82
C SER A 285 -1.46 -47.49 14.56
N LYS A 286 -0.94 -48.66 14.94
CA LYS A 286 -1.64 -49.95 14.81
C LYS A 286 -2.99 -49.98 15.54
N LEU A 287 -3.09 -49.28 16.68
CA LEU A 287 -4.33 -49.19 17.47
C LEU A 287 -5.37 -48.31 16.77
N LEU A 288 -4.94 -47.19 16.18
CA LEU A 288 -5.83 -46.28 15.44
C LEU A 288 -6.31 -46.93 14.14
N GLN A 289 -5.46 -47.69 13.48
CA GLN A 289 -5.80 -48.43 12.27
C GLN A 289 -6.93 -49.46 12.53
N SER A 290 -6.90 -50.22 13.62
CA SER A 290 -7.97 -51.17 13.92
C SER A 290 -9.31 -50.51 14.30
N VAL A 291 -9.29 -49.28 14.80
CA VAL A 291 -10.50 -48.58 15.26
C VAL A 291 -11.12 -47.70 14.17
N LEU A 292 -10.30 -47.09 13.30
CA LEU A 292 -10.75 -46.09 12.32
C LEU A 292 -10.83 -46.59 10.88
N LEU A 293 -10.07 -47.63 10.50
CA LEU A 293 -10.02 -48.14 9.11
C LEU A 293 -10.80 -49.44 8.90
N PHE A 294 -11.27 -50.09 9.97
CA PHE A 294 -11.98 -51.38 9.94
C PHE A 294 -13.34 -51.33 10.64
N SER A 295 -14.17 -50.32 10.33
CA SER A 295 -15.61 -50.31 10.64
C SER A 295 -16.44 -50.54 9.39
#